data_AF-A0A0F9MKM1-F1
#
_entry.id   AF-A0A0F9MKM1-F1
#
_cell.length_a   1.000
_cell.length_b   1.000
_cell.length_c   1.000
_cell.angle_alpha   90.00
_cell.angle_beta   90.00
_cell.angle_gamma   90.00
#
_symmetry.space_group_name_H-M   'P 1'
#
loop_
_entity.id
_entity.type
_entity.pdbx_description
1 polymer ?
#
loop_
_entity_poly.entity_id
_entity_poly.type
_entity_poly.pdbx_seq_one_letter_code
_entity_poly.pdbx_strand_id
1 'polypeptide(L)'
;MQELIPSKVIGKKYLWRPIDIEYRCYNCGSSKGAVEDGFTAVVIILHASENDDRQIICGECHAPQDMNPEGWWDVETISTKEIGMVPYTQLEEIKEEE
;
A
#
# COMPACT_ATOMS: atom_id res chain seq x y z
N MET A 1 -13.81 11.27 -18.59
CA MET A 1 -12.99 11.43 -17.37
C MET A 1 -11.83 10.47 -17.50
N GLN A 2 -10.59 10.93 -17.36
CA GLN A 2 -9.44 10.05 -17.28
C GLN A 2 -9.38 9.51 -15.84
N GLU A 3 -9.41 8.20 -15.65
CA GLU A 3 -9.12 7.59 -14.36
C GLU A 3 -7.67 7.93 -13.99
N LEU A 4 -7.48 8.72 -12.91
CA LEU A 4 -6.17 9.15 -12.45
C LEU A 4 -5.43 8.03 -11.69
N ILE A 5 -6.18 7.05 -11.18
CA ILE A 5 -5.64 5.86 -10.52
C ILE A 5 -5.85 4.69 -11.48
N PRO A 6 -4.77 4.00 -11.92
CA PRO A 6 -4.91 2.84 -12.79
C PRO A 6 -5.71 1.76 -12.07
N SER A 7 -6.75 1.25 -12.72
CA SER A 7 -7.53 0.12 -12.21
C SER A 7 -6.62 -1.10 -12.08
N LYS A 8 -6.49 -1.61 -10.85
CA LYS A 8 -5.76 -2.84 -10.58
C LYS A 8 -6.72 -4.02 -10.53
N VAL A 9 -6.24 -5.21 -10.89
CA VAL A 9 -7.07 -6.41 -10.96
C VAL A 9 -6.96 -7.18 -9.63
N ILE A 10 -8.08 -7.28 -8.91
CA ILE A 10 -8.18 -8.12 -7.70
C ILE A 10 -7.82 -9.57 -8.05
N GLY A 11 -7.01 -10.20 -7.21
CA GLY A 11 -6.53 -11.57 -7.39
C GLY A 11 -5.34 -11.71 -8.35
N LYS A 12 -4.90 -10.64 -9.02
CA LYS A 12 -3.71 -10.64 -9.88
C LYS A 12 -2.44 -10.37 -9.05
N LYS A 13 -1.33 -10.95 -9.50
CA LYS A 13 0.00 -10.74 -8.90
C LYS A 13 0.62 -9.43 -9.38
N TYR A 14 1.26 -8.73 -8.44
CA TYR A 14 2.01 -7.50 -8.67
C TYR A 14 3.35 -7.58 -7.94
N LEU A 15 4.33 -6.83 -8.44
CA LEU A 15 5.59 -6.61 -7.74
C LEU A 15 5.45 -5.37 -6.87
N TRP A 16 5.56 -5.54 -5.56
CA TRP A 16 5.64 -4.44 -4.61
C TRP A 16 7.09 -3.96 -4.52
N ARG A 17 7.31 -2.73 -5.02
CA ARG A 17 8.54 -1.97 -4.84
C ARG A 17 8.25 -0.81 -3.90
N PRO A 18 8.51 -0.95 -2.60
CA PRO A 18 8.44 0.19 -1.72
C PRO A 18 9.38 1.29 -2.19
N ILE A 19 8.87 2.50 -2.19
CA ILE A 19 9.66 3.72 -2.25
C ILE A 19 9.40 4.46 -0.95
N ASP A 20 10.35 5.27 -0.50
CA ASP A 20 10.12 6.12 0.65
C ASP A 20 8.94 7.05 0.33
N ILE A 21 7.86 6.85 1.07
CA ILE A 21 6.69 7.72 1.03
C ILE A 21 6.82 8.64 2.23
N GLU A 22 6.99 9.93 1.98
CA GLU A 22 6.88 10.90 3.06
C GLU A 22 5.42 11.01 3.49
N TYR A 23 5.02 10.14 4.42
CA TYR A 23 3.77 10.31 5.13
C TYR A 23 4.03 11.13 6.40
N ARG A 24 3.18 12.11 6.69
CA ARG A 24 3.22 12.84 7.96
C ARG A 24 1.94 12.58 8.75
N CYS A 25 2.10 12.18 10.00
CA CYS A 25 0.99 12.10 10.93
C CYS A 25 0.40 13.50 11.14
N TYR A 26 -0.90 13.70 10.90
CA TYR A 26 -1.54 15.01 11.08
C TYR A 26 -1.68 15.43 12.54
N ASN A 27 -1.62 14.48 13.48
CA ASN A 27 -1.74 14.76 14.91
C ASN A 27 -0.43 15.22 15.53
N CYS A 28 0.69 14.54 15.24
CA CYS A 28 1.99 14.83 15.86
C CYS A 28 3.07 15.33 14.90
N GLY A 29 2.81 15.35 13.59
CA GLY A 29 3.75 15.80 12.56
C GLY A 29 4.91 14.84 12.30
N SER A 30 4.94 13.66 12.93
CA SER A 30 6.00 12.67 12.68
C SER A 30 5.96 12.19 11.24
N SER A 31 7.10 12.27 10.56
CA SER A 31 7.28 11.62 9.27
C SER A 31 7.42 10.11 9.47
N LYS A 32 6.60 9.34 8.77
CA LYS A 32 6.70 7.89 8.61
C LYS A 32 6.96 7.65 7.14
N GLY A 33 7.85 6.72 6.79
CA GLY A 33 8.18 6.57 5.39
C GLY A 33 9.44 5.80 5.04
N ALA A 34 10.30 5.48 6.00
CA ALA A 34 11.46 4.66 5.71
C ALA A 34 11.00 3.22 5.47
N VAL A 35 11.04 2.77 4.22
CA VAL A 35 11.04 1.33 3.97
C VAL A 35 12.48 0.86 4.00
N GLU A 36 12.71 -0.36 4.49
CA GLU A 36 14.03 -0.98 4.45
C GLU A 36 14.55 -0.98 3.02
N ASP A 37 15.73 -0.38 2.84
CA ASP A 37 16.36 -0.17 1.55
C ASP A 37 16.48 -1.53 0.82
N GLY A 38 15.86 -1.65 -0.36
CA GLY A 38 15.92 -2.86 -1.19
C GLY A 38 14.87 -3.94 -0.93
N PHE A 39 13.88 -3.74 -0.04
CA PHE A 39 12.77 -4.70 0.08
C PHE A 39 12.00 -4.80 -1.24
N THR A 40 11.69 -6.01 -1.68
CA THR A 40 10.80 -6.27 -2.82
C THR A 40 10.02 -7.54 -2.55
N ALA A 41 8.71 -7.51 -2.80
CA ALA A 41 7.84 -8.66 -2.58
C ALA A 41 6.86 -8.85 -3.73
N VAL A 42 6.57 -10.11 -4.06
CA VAL A 42 5.43 -10.42 -4.94
C VAL A 42 4.18 -10.47 -4.09
N VAL A 43 3.17 -9.72 -4.48
CA VAL A 43 1.91 -9.57 -3.74
C VAL A 43 0.71 -9.85 -4.63
N ILE A 44 -0.42 -10.19 -4.01
CA ILE A 44 -1.72 -10.32 -4.67
C ILE A 44 -2.65 -9.26 -4.12
N ILE A 45 -3.36 -8.54 -5.00
CA ILE A 45 -4.34 -7.53 -4.58
C ILE A 45 -5.59 -8.23 -4.07
N LEU A 46 -6.00 -7.91 -2.85
CA LEU A 46 -7.20 -8.46 -2.22
C LEU A 46 -8.43 -7.58 -2.48
N HIS A 47 -8.32 -6.28 -2.22
CA HIS A 47 -9.36 -5.29 -2.49
C HIS A 47 -8.77 -3.87 -2.48
N ALA A 48 -9.54 -2.90 -3.01
CA ALA A 48 -9.24 -1.48 -2.82
C ALA A 48 -9.44 -1.12 -1.34
N SER A 49 -8.51 -0.40 -0.74
CA SER A 49 -8.59 -0.05 0.69
C SER A 49 -9.69 0.97 0.99
N GLU A 50 -10.22 1.66 -0.03
CA GLU A 50 -11.34 2.60 0.10
C GLU A 50 -12.61 1.97 0.72
N ASN A 51 -12.74 0.64 0.62
CA ASN A 51 -13.84 -0.11 1.22
C ASN A 51 -13.53 -0.59 2.66
N ASP A 52 -12.39 -0.19 3.20
CA ASP A 52 -11.91 -0.64 4.50
C ASP A 52 -12.00 0.48 5.55
N ASP A 53 -12.74 0.23 6.63
CA ASP A 53 -12.87 1.13 7.78
C ASP A 53 -11.67 1.04 8.74
N ARG A 54 -10.61 0.30 8.39
CA ARG A 54 -9.39 0.16 9.20
C ARG A 54 -8.65 1.50 9.31
N GLN A 55 -8.59 2.03 10.53
CA GLN A 55 -7.77 3.19 10.86
C GLN A 55 -6.31 2.78 11.06
N ILE A 56 -5.38 3.43 10.35
CA ILE A 56 -3.95 3.26 10.60
C ILE A 56 -3.60 3.98 11.90
N ILE A 57 -2.95 3.30 12.84
CA ILE A 57 -2.53 3.93 14.10
C ILE A 57 -1.11 4.48 13.94
N CYS A 58 -0.91 5.75 14.30
CA CYS A 58 0.43 6.33 14.33
C CYS A 58 1.28 5.67 15.42
N GLY A 59 2.41 5.05 15.06
CA GLY A 59 3.30 4.40 16.05
C GLY A 59 3.99 5.35 17.04
N GLU A 60 4.00 6.67 16.81
CA GLU A 60 4.59 7.64 17.77
C GLU A 60 3.56 8.17 18.77
N CYS A 61 2.44 8.71 18.26
CA CYS A 61 1.44 9.38 19.09
C CYS A 61 0.23 8.50 19.41
N HIS A 62 0.16 7.29 18.85
CA HIS A 62 -0.94 6.33 18.98
C HIS A 62 -2.32 6.87 18.58
N ALA A 63 -2.37 8.05 17.95
CA ALA A 63 -3.61 8.60 17.44
C ALA A 63 -4.03 7.83 16.18
N PRO A 64 -5.33 7.52 16.02
CA PRO A 64 -5.84 7.01 14.77
C PRO A 64 -5.52 8.02 13.68
N GLN A 65 -5.15 7.51 12.51
CA GLN A 65 -4.97 8.28 11.30
C GLN A 65 -6.14 8.01 10.37
N ASP A 66 -6.77 9.07 9.90
CA ASP A 66 -7.70 9.07 8.79
C ASP A 66 -6.92 8.84 7.48
N MET A 67 -6.42 7.62 7.35
CA MET A 67 -5.77 7.12 6.16
C MET A 67 -6.67 6.07 5.58
N ASN A 68 -7.73 6.53 4.92
CA ASN A 68 -8.29 5.79 3.81
C ASN A 68 -7.87 6.51 2.52
N PRO A 69 -6.59 6.43 2.13
CA PRO A 69 -6.08 7.29 1.08
C PRO A 69 -6.48 6.65 -0.24
N GLU A 70 -7.22 7.41 -1.05
CA GLU A 70 -7.57 7.04 -2.42
C GLU A 70 -6.31 6.51 -3.14
N GLY A 71 -6.43 5.35 -3.78
CA GLY A 71 -5.31 4.71 -4.48
C GLY A 71 -4.42 3.80 -3.64
N TRP A 72 -4.82 3.41 -2.43
CA TRP A 72 -4.18 2.32 -1.69
C TRP A 72 -4.89 0.99 -1.90
N TRP A 73 -4.12 -0.09 -1.84
CA TRP A 73 -4.58 -1.45 -2.08
C TRP A 73 -4.16 -2.33 -0.91
N ASP A 74 -5.09 -3.16 -0.45
CA ASP A 74 -4.75 -4.27 0.44
C ASP A 74 -4.15 -5.39 -0.38
N VAL A 75 -2.97 -5.82 0.04
CA VAL A 75 -2.21 -6.85 -0.65
C VAL A 75 -1.79 -7.94 0.31
N GLU A 76 -1.80 -9.17 -0.17
CA GLU A 76 -1.21 -10.32 0.51
C GLU A 76 0.16 -10.62 -0.12
N THR A 77 1.20 -10.68 0.71
CA THR A 77 2.51 -11.18 0.28
C THR A 77 2.46 -12.68 -0.01
N ILE A 78 2.97 -13.11 -1.16
CA ILE A 78 2.93 -14.54 -1.53
C ILE A 78 3.79 -15.38 -0.59
N SER A 79 4.96 -14.87 -0.20
CA SER A 79 5.97 -15.60 0.58
C SER A 79 5.63 -15.74 2.06
N THR A 80 5.14 -14.68 2.71
CA THR A 80 4.87 -14.69 4.17
C THR A 80 3.39 -14.76 4.52
N LYS A 81 2.48 -14.60 3.54
CA LYS A 81 1.03 -14.54 3.77
C LYS A 81 0.61 -13.39 4.70
N GLU A 82 1.47 -12.38 4.82
CA GLU A 82 1.17 -11.17 5.58
C GLU A 82 0.37 -10.20 4.70
N ILE A 83 -0.61 -9.57 5.33
CA ILE A 83 -1.46 -8.55 4.70
C ILE A 83 -0.87 -7.18 5.02
N GLY A 84 -0.71 -6.36 3.99
CA GLY A 84 -0.27 -4.98 4.11
C GLY A 84 -1.08 -4.05 3.21
N MET A 85 -0.94 -2.75 3.44
CA MET A 85 -1.52 -1.71 2.61
C MET A 85 -0.42 -1.05 1.78
N VAL A 86 -0.63 -0.96 0.47
CA VAL A 86 0.37 -0.46 -0.48
C VAL A 86 -0.25 0.56 -1.44
N PRO A 87 0.36 1.73 -1.66
CA PRO A 87 -0.12 2.69 -2.65
C PRO A 87 0.06 2.15 -4.07
N TYR A 88 -0.86 2.49 -4.98
CA TYR A 88 -0.84 2.01 -6.37
C TYR A 88 0.46 2.33 -7.12
N THR A 89 1.15 3.41 -6.73
CA THR A 89 2.43 3.88 -7.28
C THR A 89 3.59 2.95 -6.97
N GLN A 90 3.45 2.07 -5.97
CA GLN A 90 4.45 1.08 -5.57
C GLN A 90 4.18 -0.33 -6.13
N LEU A 91 3.12 -0.48 -6.92
CA LEU A 91 2.71 -1.76 -7.51
C LEU A 91 3.02 -1.78 -9.01
N GLU A 92 3.99 -2.60 -9.40
CA GLU A 92 4.34 -2.85 -10.79
C GLU A 92 3.65 -4.13 -11.32
N GLU A 93 3.17 -4.09 -12.56
CA GLU A 93 2.65 -5.30 -13.20
C GLU A 93 3.78 -6.28 -13.49
N ILE A 94 3.62 -7.52 -13.04
CA ILE A 94 4.47 -8.61 -13.46
C ILE A 94 3.96 -9.05 -14.83
N LYS A 95 4.79 -8.86 -15.86
CA LYS A 95 4.56 -9.51 -17.16
C LYS A 95 4.87 -10.98 -16.95
N GLU A 96 3.84 -11.82 -16.86
CA GLU A 96 4.05 -13.26 -17.05
C GLU A 96 4.48 -13.44 -18.50
N GLU A 97 5.76 -13.74 -18.72
CA GLU A 97 6.20 -14.32 -20.00
C GLU A 97 5.54 -15.69 -20.13
N GLU A 98 4.78 -15.89 -21.21
CA GLU A 98 4.08 -17.12 -21.57
C GLU A 98 5.00 -18.35 -21.64
#